data_AF-A0A1D9P0C7-F1
#
_entry.id   AF-A0A1D9P0C7-F1
#
_cell.length_a   1.000
_cell.length_b   1.000
_cell.length_c   1.000
_cell.angle_alpha   90.00
_cell.angle_beta   90.00
_cell.angle_gamma   90.00
#
_symmetry.space_group_name_H-M   'P 1'
#
loop_
_entity.id
_entity.type
_entity.pdbx_description
1 polymer ?
#
loop_
_entity_poly.entity_id
_entity_poly.type
_entity_poly.pdbx_seq_one_letter_code
_entity_poly.pdbx_strand_id
1 'polypeptide(L)'
;MKKKIVLSLALAVMLMGCGSQGKSLDTSESSSGATGDVYVISEDTTHEATTPNAETAPDEIEGDYDVVLPGGAPMIDAEGLDSFDQLIDTKLDAGMGYAKLKFGDTDVLLVSSGCFDLDGKNAAIDSSFFIIGEDGKVTGLGGLDSSGTGYPVVMKGDCIYFATPNSVAKYTVKDGLLSLVLLARTEFDSEDNATNYVNDGNEEKEVPDYSVIDGLFSEMQNADVVEFTVK
;
A
#
# COMPACT_ATOMS: atom_id res chain seq x y z
N MET A 1 -5.04 -53.95 20.38
CA MET A 1 -4.21 -55.07 19.88
C MET A 1 -2.86 -54.53 19.40
N LYS A 2 -1.81 -55.35 19.26
CA LYS A 2 -0.45 -54.86 18.91
C LYS A 2 -0.32 -54.58 17.40
N LYS A 3 0.30 -53.44 17.03
CA LYS A 3 0.67 -53.13 15.63
C LYS A 3 1.65 -54.19 15.10
N LYS A 4 1.57 -54.49 13.80
CA LYS A 4 2.69 -55.05 13.03
C LYS A 4 2.95 -54.13 11.84
N ILE A 5 4.19 -53.69 11.71
CA ILE A 5 4.69 -52.91 10.57
C ILE A 5 5.07 -53.91 9.47
N VAL A 6 4.74 -53.61 8.21
CA VAL A 6 5.34 -54.29 7.05
C VAL A 6 6.21 -53.27 6.34
N LEU A 7 7.50 -53.56 6.29
CA LEU A 7 8.52 -52.79 5.58
C LEU A 7 8.61 -53.32 4.15
N SER A 8 8.58 -52.42 3.16
CA SER A 8 8.92 -52.73 1.77
C SER A 8 9.93 -51.70 1.26
N LEU A 9 10.96 -52.19 0.58
CA LEU A 9 12.16 -51.45 0.20
C LEU A 9 12.37 -51.57 -1.31
N ALA A 10 12.55 -50.45 -2.00
CA ALA A 10 13.05 -50.43 -3.37
C ALA A 10 13.96 -49.20 -3.55
N LEU A 11 15.20 -49.44 -3.96
CA LEU A 11 16.24 -48.44 -4.15
C LEU A 11 16.73 -48.54 -5.60
N ALA A 12 16.86 -47.40 -6.28
CA ALA A 12 17.58 -47.30 -7.55
C ALA A 12 18.32 -45.97 -7.60
N VAL A 13 19.64 -46.03 -7.76
CA VAL A 13 20.54 -44.87 -7.88
C VAL A 13 21.24 -44.96 -9.24
N MET A 14 21.40 -43.82 -9.92
CA MET A 14 22.42 -43.64 -10.95
C MET A 14 23.17 -42.34 -10.69
N LEU A 15 24.49 -42.36 -10.87
CA LEU A 15 25.43 -41.31 -10.44
C LEU A 15 26.74 -41.43 -11.24
N MET A 16 27.47 -40.32 -11.40
CA MET A 16 28.79 -40.20 -12.04
C MET A 16 28.81 -40.43 -13.57
N GLY A 17 29.76 -39.89 -14.36
CA GLY A 17 30.88 -38.94 -14.11
C GLY A 17 31.30 -38.31 -15.46
N CYS A 18 32.41 -37.59 -15.69
CA CYS A 18 33.61 -37.15 -14.95
C CYS A 18 33.99 -35.73 -15.49
N GLY A 19 34.99 -34.93 -15.09
CA GLY A 19 36.36 -35.18 -14.57
C GLY A 19 37.33 -35.57 -15.70
N SER A 20 38.57 -35.05 -15.86
CA SER A 20 39.37 -33.93 -15.29
C SER A 20 40.55 -33.64 -16.29
N GLN A 21 41.59 -32.79 -16.15
CA GLN A 21 42.23 -32.03 -15.06
C GLN A 21 43.23 -30.99 -15.68
N GLY A 22 43.74 -29.99 -14.95
CA GLY A 22 44.87 -29.14 -15.41
C GLY A 22 45.36 -28.08 -14.41
N LYS A 23 46.68 -27.80 -14.39
CA LYS A 23 47.37 -26.85 -13.47
C LYS A 23 47.79 -25.54 -14.18
N SER A 24 48.02 -24.50 -13.34
CA SER A 24 49.08 -23.48 -13.43
C SER A 24 48.69 -22.04 -13.80
N LEU A 25 49.49 -21.10 -13.25
CA LEU A 25 49.73 -19.72 -13.71
C LEU A 25 50.07 -19.71 -15.22
N ASP A 26 49.84 -18.63 -15.99
CA ASP A 26 50.34 -17.27 -15.71
C ASP A 26 49.58 -16.08 -16.36
N THR A 27 50.00 -14.89 -15.93
CA THR A 27 49.80 -13.46 -16.29
C THR A 27 49.28 -13.03 -17.69
N SER A 28 48.68 -11.82 -17.69
CA SER A 28 48.48 -10.80 -18.78
C SER A 28 47.17 -10.74 -19.61
N GLU A 29 46.50 -9.58 -19.45
CA GLU A 29 45.84 -8.70 -20.44
C GLU A 29 45.00 -9.30 -21.60
N SER A 30 43.69 -9.03 -21.62
CA SER A 30 43.17 -7.77 -22.23
C SER A 30 41.66 -7.83 -22.56
N SER A 31 40.87 -6.86 -22.07
CA SER A 31 39.72 -6.32 -22.80
C SER A 31 39.15 -5.03 -22.18
N SER A 32 38.69 -4.13 -23.06
CA SER A 32 37.63 -3.12 -22.90
C SER A 32 36.71 -3.26 -21.66
N GLY A 33 36.26 -2.19 -20.99
CA GLY A 33 36.32 -0.76 -21.33
C GLY A 33 35.04 -0.03 -20.89
N ALA A 34 34.93 1.27 -21.18
CA ALA A 34 33.88 2.21 -20.76
C ALA A 34 33.90 2.61 -19.27
N THR A 35 34.22 3.89 -19.05
CA THR A 35 34.17 4.64 -17.79
C THR A 35 32.74 4.85 -17.30
N GLY A 36 32.54 4.85 -15.98
CA GLY A 36 31.36 5.45 -15.35
C GLY A 36 31.70 6.83 -14.78
N ASP A 37 30.91 7.85 -15.11
CA ASP A 37 31.07 9.20 -14.58
C ASP A 37 30.32 9.41 -13.26
N VAL A 38 30.88 10.24 -12.39
CA VAL A 38 30.41 10.47 -11.02
C VAL A 38 29.48 11.69 -10.99
N TYR A 39 28.26 11.52 -10.46
CA TYR A 39 27.41 12.65 -10.08
C TYR A 39 27.80 13.18 -8.71
N VAL A 40 28.17 14.45 -8.66
CA VAL A 40 28.51 15.21 -7.44
C VAL A 40 27.29 16.04 -7.05
N ILE A 41 26.88 15.95 -5.78
CA ILE A 41 25.96 16.91 -5.15
C ILE A 41 26.80 17.91 -4.36
N SER A 42 26.45 19.19 -4.41
CA SER A 42 27.19 20.30 -3.81
C SER A 42 26.28 21.17 -2.93
N GLU A 43 26.69 21.43 -1.69
CA GLU A 43 25.99 22.30 -0.74
C GLU A 43 26.78 23.62 -0.54
N ASP A 44 26.11 24.79 -0.63
CA ASP A 44 26.64 26.14 -0.27
C ASP A 44 25.51 27.21 -0.26
N THR A 45 25.50 28.30 0.52
CA THR A 45 25.66 28.46 2.00
C THR A 45 24.82 29.69 2.46
N THR A 46 23.95 29.54 3.48
CA THR A 46 23.26 30.60 4.28
C THR A 46 22.32 31.64 3.62
N HIS A 47 21.26 32.04 4.34
CA HIS A 47 21.15 33.41 4.89
C HIS A 47 20.12 33.53 6.04
N GLU A 48 20.62 34.00 7.19
CA GLU A 48 20.01 34.82 8.26
C GLU A 48 18.63 34.52 8.89
N ALA A 49 18.48 34.98 10.15
CA ALA A 49 17.31 34.81 10.99
C ALA A 49 16.67 36.15 11.36
N THR A 50 15.35 36.18 11.59
CA THR A 50 14.68 37.27 12.32
C THR A 50 13.41 36.73 12.99
N THR A 51 13.38 36.77 14.32
CA THR A 51 12.15 36.65 15.11
C THR A 51 11.63 38.03 15.52
N PRO A 52 10.33 38.27 15.44
CA PRO A 52 9.63 39.09 16.41
C PRO A 52 8.56 38.27 17.18
N ASN A 53 8.40 38.58 18.46
CA ASN A 53 7.45 37.96 19.38
C ASN A 53 6.23 38.88 19.59
N ALA A 54 5.00 38.34 19.58
CA ALA A 54 3.89 38.82 20.42
C ALA A 54 2.65 37.90 20.40
N GLU A 55 2.01 37.84 21.58
CA GLU A 55 0.59 37.56 21.90
C GLU A 55 -0.08 36.23 21.50
N THR A 56 -0.80 35.69 22.49
CA THR A 56 -1.61 34.47 22.42
C THR A 56 -3.08 34.83 22.59
N ALA A 57 -3.93 34.36 21.68
CA ALA A 57 -5.36 34.17 21.89
C ALA A 57 -5.72 32.77 21.35
N PRO A 58 -6.59 31.99 22.03
CA PRO A 58 -6.90 30.64 21.60
C PRO A 58 -8.07 30.66 20.60
N ASP A 59 -7.77 30.61 19.31
CA ASP A 59 -8.77 30.24 18.30
C ASP A 59 -9.05 28.73 18.33
N GLU A 60 -10.22 28.38 17.83
CA GLU A 60 -10.94 27.14 18.14
C GLU A 60 -10.29 25.91 17.49
N ILE A 61 -10.13 24.82 18.27
CA ILE A 61 -9.66 23.54 17.72
C ILE A 61 -10.85 22.83 17.05
N GLU A 62 -11.14 23.21 15.81
CA GLU A 62 -11.84 22.31 14.89
C GLU A 62 -10.87 21.18 14.52
N GLY A 63 -11.09 20.01 15.14
CA GLY A 63 -10.31 18.81 14.90
C GLY A 63 -10.69 18.16 13.57
N ASP A 64 -10.26 18.78 12.47
CA ASP A 64 -10.19 18.12 11.17
C ASP A 64 -9.04 17.09 11.22
N TYR A 65 -9.40 15.81 11.10
CA TYR A 65 -8.48 14.69 11.12
C TYR A 65 -8.45 13.96 9.77
N ASP A 66 -8.50 14.71 8.67
CA ASP A 66 -8.22 14.21 7.32
C ASP A 66 -6.75 13.76 7.20
N VAL A 67 -6.46 12.56 7.75
CA VAL A 67 -5.22 11.80 7.49
C VAL A 67 -5.32 11.15 6.11
N VAL A 68 -5.51 12.01 5.11
CA VAL A 68 -5.36 11.67 3.70
C VAL A 68 -3.87 11.39 3.48
N LEU A 69 -3.51 10.10 3.43
CA LEU A 69 -2.22 9.71 2.87
C LEU A 69 -2.18 10.24 1.43
N PRO A 70 -1.15 11.02 1.04
CA PRO A 70 -1.06 11.61 -0.31
C PRO A 70 -0.69 10.52 -1.33
N GLY A 71 -1.64 9.63 -1.63
CA GLY A 71 -1.48 8.50 -2.52
C GLY A 71 -1.59 8.87 -4.00
N GLY A 72 -1.00 8.05 -4.87
CA GLY A 72 -1.05 8.21 -6.33
C GLY A 72 -2.41 7.94 -6.99
N ALA A 73 -3.48 7.80 -6.20
CA ALA A 73 -4.84 7.49 -6.67
C ALA A 73 -5.40 8.54 -7.65
N PRO A 74 -6.27 8.15 -8.59
CA PRO A 74 -6.72 9.04 -9.66
C PRO A 74 -7.62 10.16 -9.13
N MET A 75 -7.18 11.41 -9.25
CA MET A 75 -7.99 12.59 -8.94
C MET A 75 -9.09 12.75 -10.01
N ILE A 76 -10.32 12.38 -9.66
CA ILE A 76 -11.48 12.43 -10.55
C ILE A 76 -12.46 13.49 -10.04
N ASP A 77 -12.75 14.47 -10.89
CA ASP A 77 -13.84 15.42 -10.70
C ASP A 77 -15.20 14.68 -10.74
N ALA A 78 -15.96 14.76 -9.65
CA ALA A 78 -17.30 14.20 -9.51
C ALA A 78 -18.43 15.26 -9.57
N GLU A 79 -18.12 16.54 -9.82
CA GLU A 79 -19.08 17.64 -9.68
C GLU A 79 -20.32 17.44 -10.56
N GLY A 80 -21.49 17.61 -9.95
CA GLY A 80 -22.79 17.60 -10.63
C GLY A 80 -23.34 16.22 -11.02
N LEU A 81 -22.57 15.14 -10.91
CA LEU A 81 -22.97 13.79 -11.31
C LEU A 81 -24.06 13.20 -10.39
N ASP A 82 -25.05 12.52 -10.95
CA ASP A 82 -26.18 11.89 -10.24
C ASP A 82 -25.99 10.40 -9.93
N SER A 83 -24.99 9.74 -10.53
CA SER A 83 -24.77 8.30 -10.30
C SER A 83 -23.34 7.84 -10.59
N PHE A 84 -22.98 6.71 -9.98
CA PHE A 84 -21.75 5.97 -10.28
C PHE A 84 -21.64 5.60 -11.76
N ASP A 85 -22.74 5.30 -12.44
CA ASP A 85 -22.71 4.96 -13.87
C ASP A 85 -22.36 6.18 -14.72
N GLN A 86 -22.84 7.39 -14.37
CA GLN A 86 -22.39 8.62 -15.03
C GLN A 86 -20.89 8.87 -14.81
N LEU A 87 -20.36 8.62 -13.60
CA LEU A 87 -18.92 8.77 -13.31
C LEU A 87 -18.11 7.76 -14.14
N ILE A 88 -18.49 6.48 -14.11
CA ILE A 88 -17.85 5.40 -14.88
C ILE A 88 -17.87 5.73 -16.38
N ASP A 89 -19.01 6.10 -16.95
CA ASP A 89 -19.13 6.34 -18.39
C ASP A 89 -18.40 7.62 -18.84
N THR A 90 -18.45 8.70 -18.06
CA THR A 90 -18.02 10.04 -18.52
C THR A 90 -16.68 10.54 -17.99
N LYS A 91 -16.17 10.01 -16.86
CA LYS A 91 -14.93 10.51 -16.22
C LYS A 91 -13.75 9.53 -16.22
N LEU A 92 -13.98 8.22 -16.37
CA LEU A 92 -12.88 7.24 -16.46
C LEU A 92 -12.32 7.17 -17.88
N ASP A 93 -10.99 7.07 -17.99
CA ASP A 93 -10.29 6.71 -19.22
C ASP A 93 -10.21 5.18 -19.41
N ALA A 94 -9.89 4.75 -20.63
CA ALA A 94 -9.70 3.32 -20.94
C ALA A 94 -8.46 2.76 -20.23
N GLY A 95 -8.59 1.58 -19.64
CA GLY A 95 -7.56 0.94 -18.80
C GLY A 95 -7.68 1.26 -17.31
N MET A 96 -8.48 2.25 -16.90
CA MET A 96 -8.81 2.47 -15.49
C MET A 96 -9.71 1.34 -14.95
N GLY A 97 -9.56 1.04 -13.67
CA GLY A 97 -10.37 0.02 -12.98
C GLY A 97 -11.48 0.65 -12.12
N TYR A 98 -12.64 0.00 -12.02
CA TYR A 98 -13.67 0.36 -11.05
C TYR A 98 -14.27 -0.85 -10.33
N ALA A 99 -14.65 -0.68 -9.07
CA ALA A 99 -15.36 -1.69 -8.27
C ALA A 99 -16.51 -1.05 -7.47
N LYS A 100 -17.65 -1.72 -7.39
CA LYS A 100 -18.80 -1.28 -6.57
C LYS A 100 -18.90 -2.17 -5.34
N LEU A 101 -18.68 -1.59 -4.17
CA LEU A 101 -18.61 -2.28 -2.88
C LEU A 101 -19.66 -1.74 -1.91
N LYS A 102 -19.85 -2.44 -0.80
CA LYS A 102 -20.61 -1.93 0.36
C LYS A 102 -19.72 -1.83 1.59
N PHE A 103 -19.92 -0.76 2.35
CA PHE A 103 -19.35 -0.55 3.68
C PHE A 103 -20.54 -0.34 4.62
N GLY A 104 -20.92 -1.40 5.34
CA GLY A 104 -22.22 -1.48 6.00
C GLY A 104 -23.36 -1.35 4.98
N ASP A 105 -24.28 -0.42 5.24
CA ASP A 105 -25.37 -0.09 4.31
C ASP A 105 -24.92 0.82 3.14
N THR A 106 -23.79 1.52 3.26
CA THR A 106 -23.30 2.51 2.28
C THR A 106 -22.81 1.84 0.99
N ASP A 107 -23.37 2.22 -0.16
CA ASP A 107 -22.81 1.88 -1.48
C ASP A 107 -21.64 2.80 -1.82
N VAL A 108 -20.50 2.22 -2.20
CA VAL A 108 -19.27 2.94 -2.50
C VAL A 108 -18.71 2.47 -3.86
N LEU A 109 -18.39 3.43 -4.72
CA LEU A 109 -17.61 3.20 -5.94
C LEU A 109 -16.13 3.46 -5.65
N LEU A 110 -15.31 2.47 -5.97
CA LEU A 110 -13.85 2.55 -6.00
C LEU A 110 -13.40 2.75 -7.44
N VAL A 111 -12.41 3.60 -7.67
CA VAL A 111 -11.78 3.81 -8.98
C VAL A 111 -10.25 3.83 -8.85
N SER A 112 -9.59 2.92 -9.55
CA SER A 112 -8.13 2.76 -9.63
C SER A 112 -7.59 3.34 -10.93
N SER A 113 -6.35 3.86 -10.91
CA SER A 113 -5.66 4.33 -12.12
C SER A 113 -5.37 3.21 -13.14
N GLY A 114 -5.27 1.95 -12.69
CA GLY A 114 -5.14 0.80 -13.57
C GLY A 114 -4.91 -0.53 -12.82
N CYS A 115 -5.34 -1.64 -13.44
CA CYS A 115 -5.31 -2.96 -12.81
C CYS A 115 -4.15 -3.86 -13.26
N PHE A 116 -3.84 -4.86 -12.43
CA PHE A 116 -2.92 -5.96 -12.72
C PHE A 116 -3.59 -7.32 -12.46
N ASP A 117 -3.12 -8.40 -13.11
CA ASP A 117 -3.59 -9.75 -12.81
C ASP A 117 -3.00 -10.26 -11.49
N LEU A 118 -3.87 -10.70 -10.59
CA LEU A 118 -3.53 -11.40 -9.36
C LEU A 118 -4.42 -12.64 -9.24
N ASP A 119 -3.83 -13.81 -9.52
CA ASP A 119 -4.52 -15.12 -9.55
C ASP A 119 -5.79 -15.14 -10.42
N GLY A 120 -5.79 -14.41 -11.54
CA GLY A 120 -6.93 -14.30 -12.46
C GLY A 120 -7.97 -13.23 -12.10
N LYS A 121 -7.73 -12.42 -11.05
CA LYS A 121 -8.49 -11.21 -10.74
C LYS A 121 -7.77 -9.96 -11.25
N ASN A 122 -8.52 -8.96 -11.69
CA ASN A 122 -8.01 -7.60 -11.84
C ASN A 122 -7.89 -6.96 -10.44
N ALA A 123 -6.69 -6.95 -9.87
CA ALA A 123 -6.37 -6.24 -8.63
C ALA A 123 -5.88 -4.81 -8.94
N ALA A 124 -5.96 -3.94 -7.93
CA ALA A 124 -5.39 -2.58 -7.94
C ALA A 124 -4.40 -2.42 -6.77
N ILE A 125 -3.58 -1.37 -6.82
CA ILE A 125 -2.78 -0.90 -5.67
C ILE A 125 -3.34 0.40 -5.06
N ASP A 126 -4.08 1.16 -5.87
CA ASP A 126 -4.67 2.45 -5.54
C ASP A 126 -6.21 2.40 -5.61
N SER A 127 -6.87 3.35 -4.96
CA SER A 127 -8.27 3.67 -5.24
C SER A 127 -8.63 5.07 -4.75
N SER A 128 -9.33 5.82 -5.59
CA SER A 128 -10.18 6.93 -5.15
C SER A 128 -11.57 6.39 -4.80
N PHE A 129 -12.25 7.03 -3.84
CA PHE A 129 -13.51 6.54 -3.26
C PHE A 129 -14.65 7.53 -3.52
N PHE A 130 -15.82 7.03 -3.87
CA PHE A 130 -17.01 7.84 -4.15
C PHE A 130 -18.27 7.24 -3.54
N ILE A 131 -19.14 8.08 -2.97
CA ILE A 131 -20.47 7.71 -2.49
C ILE A 131 -21.56 8.48 -3.23
N ILE A 132 -22.82 8.14 -2.99
CA ILE A 132 -23.94 9.06 -3.25
C ILE A 132 -24.22 9.80 -1.94
N GLY A 133 -24.08 11.14 -1.95
CA GLY A 133 -24.32 12.01 -0.79
C GLY A 133 -25.81 12.22 -0.48
N GLU A 134 -26.10 12.92 0.61
CA GLU A 134 -27.49 13.21 1.05
C GLU A 134 -28.28 14.08 0.05
N ASP A 135 -27.59 14.83 -0.81
CA ASP A 135 -28.18 15.63 -1.90
C ASP A 135 -28.48 14.79 -3.17
N GLY A 136 -28.10 13.51 -3.18
CA GLY A 136 -28.23 12.61 -4.32
C GLY A 136 -27.12 12.72 -5.36
N LYS A 137 -26.03 13.46 -5.08
CA LYS A 137 -24.88 13.61 -5.99
C LYS A 137 -23.75 12.64 -5.67
N VAL A 138 -22.87 12.40 -6.65
CA VAL A 138 -21.64 11.65 -6.41
C VAL A 138 -20.66 12.52 -5.63
N THR A 139 -20.25 12.06 -4.45
CA THR A 139 -19.28 12.76 -3.57
C THR A 139 -17.99 11.95 -3.49
N GLY A 140 -16.84 12.57 -3.75
CA GLY A 140 -15.53 11.94 -3.56
C GLY A 140 -15.07 12.00 -2.11
N LEU A 141 -14.49 10.92 -1.60
CA LEU A 141 -14.01 10.75 -0.22
C LEU A 141 -12.47 10.70 -0.11
N GLY A 142 -11.79 11.31 -1.08
CA GLY A 142 -10.33 11.18 -1.24
C GLY A 142 -9.92 9.85 -1.90
N GLY A 143 -8.66 9.48 -1.71
CA GLY A 143 -8.06 8.28 -2.29
C GLY A 143 -6.85 7.78 -1.50
N LEU A 144 -6.54 6.50 -1.68
CA LEU A 144 -5.47 5.79 -0.98
C LEU A 144 -4.63 5.00 -1.98
N ASP A 145 -3.37 4.73 -1.63
CA ASP A 145 -2.39 4.05 -2.46
C ASP A 145 -1.56 3.07 -1.62
N SER A 146 -1.10 1.99 -2.27
CA SER A 146 -0.28 0.95 -1.67
C SER A 146 1.01 0.76 -2.46
N SER A 147 2.10 0.42 -1.78
CA SER A 147 3.45 0.45 -2.36
C SER A 147 3.75 -0.77 -3.25
N GLY A 148 3.08 -0.83 -4.40
CA GLY A 148 3.26 -1.85 -5.42
C GLY A 148 2.47 -3.15 -5.17
N THR A 149 2.54 -4.06 -6.14
CA THR A 149 1.65 -5.21 -6.29
C THR A 149 1.73 -6.29 -5.20
N GLY A 150 2.69 -6.18 -4.27
CA GLY A 150 2.72 -7.00 -3.04
C GLY A 150 1.66 -6.59 -2.01
N TYR A 151 1.06 -5.41 -2.19
CA TYR A 151 0.03 -4.84 -1.32
C TYR A 151 -1.22 -4.49 -2.16
N PRO A 152 -1.95 -5.48 -2.68
CA PRO A 152 -3.18 -5.24 -3.42
C PRO A 152 -4.25 -4.59 -2.53
N VAL A 153 -5.18 -3.87 -3.15
CA VAL A 153 -6.40 -3.40 -2.49
C VAL A 153 -7.25 -4.61 -2.08
N VAL A 154 -7.38 -4.83 -0.78
CA VAL A 154 -8.12 -5.96 -0.19
C VAL A 154 -9.16 -5.48 0.84
N MET A 155 -10.23 -6.24 1.00
CA MET A 155 -11.36 -5.91 1.89
C MET A 155 -11.67 -7.09 2.83
N LYS A 156 -12.08 -6.78 4.07
CA LYS A 156 -12.49 -7.79 5.05
C LYS A 156 -13.55 -7.23 5.99
N GLY A 157 -14.81 -7.62 5.76
CA GLY A 157 -15.96 -6.91 6.32
C GLY A 157 -15.98 -5.46 5.84
N ASP A 158 -16.47 -4.55 6.66
CA ASP A 158 -16.59 -3.11 6.33
C ASP A 158 -15.26 -2.34 6.43
N CYS A 159 -14.13 -3.03 6.23
CA CYS A 159 -12.78 -2.48 6.29
C CYS A 159 -12.00 -2.80 5.02
N ILE A 160 -11.37 -1.78 4.44
CA ILE A 160 -10.46 -1.88 3.29
C ILE A 160 -9.03 -1.54 3.71
N TYR A 161 -8.04 -2.20 3.11
CA TYR A 161 -6.65 -2.20 3.58
C TYR A 161 -5.70 -1.66 2.50
N PHE A 162 -4.77 -0.82 2.93
CA PHE A 162 -3.70 -0.25 2.12
C PHE A 162 -2.37 -0.36 2.89
N ALA A 163 -1.26 -0.59 2.19
CA ALA A 163 0.03 -0.85 2.83
C ALA A 163 1.27 -0.47 2.03
N THR A 164 2.36 -0.25 2.76
CA THR A 164 3.74 -0.11 2.29
C THR A 164 4.64 -1.09 3.06
N PRO A 165 5.93 -1.26 2.75
CA PRO A 165 6.79 -2.21 3.47
C PRO A 165 6.85 -2.01 4.99
N ASN A 166 6.65 -0.77 5.45
CA ASN A 166 6.81 -0.36 6.86
C ASN A 166 5.49 0.16 7.46
N SER A 167 4.35 0.02 6.79
CA SER A 167 3.08 0.59 7.23
C SER A 167 1.90 -0.20 6.68
N VAL A 168 0.90 -0.48 7.50
CA VAL A 168 -0.39 -1.00 7.05
C VAL A 168 -1.51 -0.28 7.77
N ALA A 169 -2.53 0.11 7.00
CA ALA A 169 -3.70 0.82 7.50
C ALA A 169 -4.99 0.18 7.00
N LYS A 170 -6.03 0.23 7.83
CA LYS A 170 -7.40 -0.12 7.45
C LYS A 170 -8.35 1.04 7.69
N TYR A 171 -9.24 1.23 6.71
CA TYR A 171 -10.21 2.32 6.63
C TYR A 171 -11.62 1.76 6.46
N THR A 172 -12.62 2.53 6.87
CA THR A 172 -14.04 2.27 6.63
C THR A 172 -14.70 3.50 6.02
N VAL A 173 -15.91 3.35 5.47
CA VAL A 173 -16.72 4.50 5.03
C VAL A 173 -17.87 4.68 6.01
N LYS A 174 -17.87 5.82 6.71
CA LYS A 174 -18.80 6.12 7.81
C LYS A 174 -19.13 7.60 7.85
N ASP A 175 -20.39 7.93 8.15
CA ASP A 175 -20.90 9.30 8.28
C ASP A 175 -20.57 10.23 7.09
N GLY A 176 -20.44 9.65 5.89
CA GLY A 176 -20.08 10.38 4.67
C GLY A 176 -18.58 10.59 4.44
N LEU A 177 -17.70 9.95 5.22
CA LEU A 177 -16.23 10.11 5.18
C LEU A 177 -15.50 8.77 5.05
N LEU A 178 -14.24 8.82 4.57
CA LEU A 178 -13.31 7.68 4.55
C LEU A 178 -12.48 7.68 5.84
N SER A 179 -13.02 7.07 6.90
CA SER A 179 -12.43 7.11 8.24
C SER A 179 -11.31 6.07 8.43
N LEU A 180 -10.19 6.50 9.02
CA LEU A 180 -9.16 5.60 9.53
C LEU A 180 -9.72 4.77 10.70
N VAL A 181 -9.50 3.45 10.67
CA VAL A 181 -9.91 2.52 11.75
C VAL A 181 -8.70 2.02 12.54
N LEU A 182 -7.57 1.77 11.86
CA LEU A 182 -6.29 1.46 12.50
C LEU A 182 -5.15 1.65 11.49
N LEU A 183 -4.12 2.40 11.86
CA LEU A 183 -2.83 2.50 11.17
C LEU A 183 -1.76 1.91 12.11
N ALA A 184 -0.88 1.06 11.59
CA ALA A 184 0.25 0.51 12.33
C ALA A 184 1.51 0.59 11.45
N ARG A 185 2.56 1.25 11.93
CA ARG A 185 3.74 1.62 11.12
C ARG A 185 5.05 1.58 11.91
N THR A 186 6.17 1.41 11.19
CA THR A 186 7.53 1.50 11.73
C THR A 186 8.26 2.66 11.06
N GLU A 187 8.82 3.56 11.87
CA GLU A 187 9.84 4.51 11.43
C GLU A 187 11.23 3.96 11.70
N PHE A 188 12.20 4.35 10.88
CA PHE A 188 13.62 4.01 11.04
C PHE A 188 14.43 5.30 11.12
N ASP A 189 15.34 5.39 12.09
CA ASP A 189 16.26 6.52 12.20
C ASP A 189 17.49 6.39 11.28
N SER A 190 18.42 7.34 11.37
CA SER A 190 19.66 7.35 10.57
C SER A 190 20.68 6.27 10.94
N GLU A 191 20.41 5.46 11.97
CA GLU A 191 21.24 4.33 12.42
C GLU A 191 20.51 2.97 12.23
N ASP A 192 19.42 2.96 11.45
CA ASP A 192 18.50 1.83 11.23
C ASP A 192 17.78 1.33 12.51
N ASN A 193 17.69 2.14 13.58
CA ASN A 193 16.89 1.80 14.76
C ASN A 193 15.38 1.95 14.43
N ALA A 194 14.59 0.94 14.78
CA ALA A 194 13.17 0.88 14.48
C ALA A 194 12.29 1.35 15.65
N THR A 195 11.42 2.33 15.42
CA THR A 195 10.37 2.76 16.36
C THR A 195 8.99 2.46 15.79
N ASN A 196 8.12 1.83 16.58
CA ASN A 196 6.81 1.36 16.13
C ASN A 196 5.70 2.27 16.65
N TYR A 197 4.74 2.59 15.79
CA TYR A 197 3.62 3.48 16.06
C TYR A 197 2.29 2.85 15.66
N VAL A 198 1.25 3.15 16.43
CA VAL A 198 -0.14 2.75 16.16
C VAL A 198 -1.06 3.95 16.35
N ASN A 199 -1.92 4.21 15.38
CA ASN A 199 -2.96 5.24 15.41
C ASN A 199 -4.33 4.58 15.27
N ASP A 200 -5.21 4.81 16.24
CA ASP A 200 -6.55 4.22 16.35
C ASP A 200 -7.67 5.05 15.69
N GLY A 201 -7.28 6.03 14.86
CA GLY A 201 -8.19 7.02 14.25
C GLY A 201 -8.32 8.32 15.07
N ASN A 202 -7.78 8.38 16.29
CA ASN A 202 -7.88 9.54 17.18
C ASN A 202 -6.50 10.08 17.60
N GLU A 203 -5.57 9.19 17.97
CA GLU A 203 -4.22 9.56 18.40
C GLU A 203 -3.19 8.48 18.03
N GLU A 204 -2.01 8.91 17.56
CA GLU A 204 -0.87 8.03 17.35
C GLU A 204 -0.06 7.84 18.64
N LYS A 205 0.32 6.59 18.93
CA LYS A 205 1.09 6.19 20.11
C LYS A 205 2.26 5.30 19.71
N GLU A 206 3.42 5.50 20.35
CA GLU A 206 4.53 4.56 20.30
C GLU A 206 4.12 3.23 20.97
N VAL A 207 4.51 2.10 20.37
CA VAL A 207 4.24 0.75 20.90
C VAL A 207 5.55 -0.04 21.07
N PRO A 208 5.67 -0.89 22.12
CA PRO A 208 6.95 -1.45 22.53
C PRO A 208 7.49 -2.57 21.62
N ASP A 209 6.66 -3.10 20.71
CA ASP A 209 7.02 -4.16 19.78
C ASP A 209 6.15 -4.15 18.51
N TYR A 210 6.52 -5.00 17.55
CA TYR A 210 5.94 -5.06 16.21
C TYR A 210 4.61 -5.83 16.13
N SER A 211 4.07 -6.37 17.24
CA SER A 211 2.94 -7.33 17.21
C SER A 211 1.65 -6.79 16.61
N VAL A 212 1.35 -5.49 16.76
CA VAL A 212 0.17 -4.87 16.14
C VAL A 212 0.34 -4.77 14.62
N ILE A 213 1.56 -4.51 14.16
CA ILE A 213 1.89 -4.35 12.74
C ILE A 213 1.88 -5.72 12.04
N ASP A 214 2.53 -6.73 12.63
CA ASP A 214 2.47 -8.13 12.18
C ASP A 214 1.03 -8.67 12.17
N GLY A 215 0.24 -8.35 13.20
CA GLY A 215 -1.17 -8.72 13.28
C GLY A 215 -2.03 -8.07 12.20
N LEU A 216 -1.77 -6.80 11.85
CA LEU A 216 -2.53 -6.07 10.84
C LEU A 216 -2.12 -6.46 9.40
N PHE A 217 -0.83 -6.74 9.16
CA PHE A 217 -0.38 -7.38 7.91
C PHE A 217 -0.94 -8.80 7.77
N SER A 218 -0.96 -9.58 8.85
CA SER A 218 -1.58 -10.91 8.85
C SER A 218 -3.09 -10.85 8.59
N GLU A 219 -3.77 -9.80 9.06
CA GLU A 219 -5.17 -9.54 8.74
C GLU A 219 -5.38 -9.19 7.25
N MET A 220 -4.53 -8.31 6.69
CA MET A 220 -4.55 -7.93 5.27
C MET A 220 -4.27 -9.14 4.35
N GLN A 221 -3.28 -9.97 4.67
CA GLN A 221 -2.93 -11.17 3.88
C GLN A 221 -4.02 -12.26 3.89
N ASN A 222 -4.99 -12.16 4.81
CA ASN A 222 -6.15 -13.06 4.91
C ASN A 222 -7.48 -12.32 4.60
N ALA A 223 -7.41 -11.20 3.88
CA ALA A 223 -8.55 -10.45 3.37
C ALA A 223 -8.85 -10.81 1.89
N ASP A 224 -10.05 -10.47 1.42
CA ASP A 224 -10.47 -10.75 0.04
C ASP A 224 -9.94 -9.66 -0.91
N VAL A 225 -9.21 -10.08 -1.96
CA VAL A 225 -8.78 -9.18 -3.05
C VAL A 225 -10.00 -8.57 -3.73
N VAL A 226 -10.06 -7.23 -3.76
CA VAL A 226 -11.07 -6.48 -4.50
C VAL A 226 -10.84 -6.67 -5.99
N GLU A 227 -11.87 -7.15 -6.69
CA GLU A 227 -11.82 -7.41 -8.13
C GLU A 227 -12.45 -6.24 -8.89
N PHE A 228 -11.66 -5.59 -9.73
CA PHE A 228 -12.05 -4.41 -10.49
C PHE A 228 -12.51 -4.79 -11.92
N THR A 229 -13.48 -4.06 -12.44
CA THR A 229 -13.82 -4.07 -13.87
C THR A 229 -12.99 -3.00 -14.58
N VAL A 230 -12.26 -3.37 -15.63
CA VAL A 230 -11.48 -2.43 -16.45
C VAL A 230 -12.38 -1.81 -17.53
N LYS A 231 -12.20 -0.52 -17.81
CA LYS A 231 -12.92 0.23 -18.86
C LYS A 231 -12.23 0.17 -20.23
#